data_AF-A0AAP6SGP2-F1
#
_entry.id   AF-A0AAP6SGP2-F1
#
_cell.length_a   1.000
_cell.length_b   1.000
_cell.length_c   1.000
_cell.angle_alpha   90.00
_cell.angle_beta   90.00
_cell.angle_gamma   90.00
#
_symmetry.space_group_name_H-M   'P 1'
#
loop_
_entity.id
_entity.type
_entity.pdbx_description
1 polymer ?
#
loop_
_entity_poly.entity_id
_entity_poly.type
_entity_poly.pdbx_seq_one_letter_code
_entity_poly.pdbx_strand_id
1 'polypeptide(L)'
;MKNKEEIQSVINSSKRSGDFKGLRIYLRKLLADMQNDHYLLAELSSACYQLGKYDEALTHAHKAYDIAPTDYWVRYIYGCALTANDKLEEAAEMFDSIIACDVMFLANYEYGEGKRWADSLLNDSLYMRAVVFQQEGCRIEARDMFLRHKSHRRRGLYSDFSIHQVVNHLRILDVSIGDGKMDYSISKYRPEFYTKGDYIKNEWTSVSDIGKSFDDGVLTSTEYLKIEQCYIDTAIDLARKSGCSYLIIDYLEGESHGIVLETKKNPINRNLIDAAKNIRQGLRVHISQCADCLRLCLRECCYAAFSNHAHNFYVDFGYDFYMHVHTELPKLQVENIVKTNNLFIRP
;
A
#
# COMPACT_ATOMS: atom_id res chain seq x y z
N MET A 1 -8.74 -46.95 -20.35
CA MET A 1 -8.82 -45.55 -19.89
C MET A 1 -8.89 -45.57 -18.38
N LYS A 2 -8.04 -44.82 -17.68
CA LYS A 2 -8.17 -44.66 -16.22
C LYS A 2 -9.50 -43.99 -15.90
N ASN A 3 -10.15 -44.41 -14.83
CA ASN A 3 -11.40 -43.77 -14.39
C ASN A 3 -11.10 -42.34 -13.92
N LYS A 4 -12.04 -41.41 -14.12
CA LYS A 4 -11.91 -40.00 -13.70
C LYS A 4 -11.55 -39.86 -12.22
N GLU A 5 -12.09 -40.76 -11.38
CA GLU A 5 -11.80 -40.84 -9.94
C GLU A 5 -10.33 -41.19 -9.64
N GLU A 6 -9.73 -42.09 -10.43
CA GLU A 6 -8.32 -42.46 -10.26
C GLU A 6 -7.40 -41.30 -10.63
N ILE A 7 -7.72 -40.59 -11.72
CA ILE A 7 -6.97 -39.40 -12.15
C ILE A 7 -7.02 -38.34 -11.05
N GLN A 8 -8.21 -38.05 -10.52
CA GLN A 8 -8.39 -37.06 -9.46
C GLN A 8 -7.66 -37.46 -8.17
N SER A 9 -7.67 -38.74 -7.82
CA SER A 9 -6.96 -39.25 -6.64
C SER A 9 -5.45 -39.02 -6.74
N VAL A 10 -4.86 -39.26 -7.92
CA VAL A 10 -3.42 -39.02 -8.15
C VAL A 10 -3.11 -37.53 -8.07
N ILE A 11 -3.90 -36.66 -8.72
CA ILE A 11 -3.74 -35.20 -8.66
C ILE A 11 -3.77 -34.72 -7.19
N ASN A 12 -4.80 -35.10 -6.45
CA ASN A 12 -4.96 -34.71 -5.05
C ASN A 12 -3.84 -35.26 -4.15
N SER A 13 -3.34 -36.48 -4.43
CA SER A 13 -2.22 -37.06 -3.69
C SER A 13 -0.93 -36.27 -3.94
N SER A 14 -0.61 -35.97 -5.20
CA SER A 14 0.60 -35.22 -5.55
C SER A 14 0.57 -33.79 -5.04
N LYS A 15 -0.58 -33.10 -5.08
CA LYS A 15 -0.73 -31.75 -4.51
C LYS A 15 -0.50 -31.77 -3.00
N ARG A 16 -1.05 -32.77 -2.29
CA ARG A 16 -0.84 -32.93 -0.83
C ARG A 16 0.60 -33.27 -0.47
N SER A 17 1.31 -34.05 -1.28
CA SER A 17 2.72 -34.40 -1.03
C SER A 17 3.71 -33.36 -1.55
N GLY A 18 3.25 -32.33 -2.27
CA GLY A 18 4.10 -31.35 -2.95
C GLY A 18 4.89 -31.93 -4.13
N ASP A 19 4.53 -33.11 -4.64
CA ASP A 19 5.21 -33.74 -5.78
C ASP A 19 4.73 -33.17 -7.11
N PHE A 20 4.99 -31.87 -7.31
CA PHE A 20 4.60 -31.17 -8.54
C PHE A 20 5.42 -31.63 -9.75
N LYS A 21 6.64 -32.15 -9.53
CA LYS A 21 7.47 -32.72 -10.60
C LYS A 21 6.84 -34.00 -11.15
N GLY A 22 6.45 -34.93 -10.27
CA GLY A 22 5.74 -36.15 -10.65
C GLY A 22 4.38 -35.84 -11.26
N LEU A 23 3.62 -34.91 -10.67
CA LEU A 23 2.33 -34.46 -11.18
C LEU A 23 2.43 -33.93 -12.62
N ARG A 24 3.39 -33.05 -12.89
CA ARG A 24 3.64 -32.50 -14.23
C ARG A 24 3.93 -33.60 -15.26
N ILE A 25 4.73 -34.61 -14.91
CA ILE A 25 5.01 -35.75 -15.79
C ILE A 25 3.74 -36.56 -16.04
N TYR A 26 2.97 -36.82 -14.98
CA TYR A 26 1.73 -37.58 -15.06
C TYR A 26 0.69 -36.88 -15.95
N LEU A 27 0.45 -35.59 -15.75
CA LEU A 27 -0.50 -34.80 -16.53
C LEU A 27 -0.10 -34.70 -18.01
N ARG A 28 1.19 -34.50 -18.31
CA ARG A 28 1.68 -34.51 -19.71
C ARG A 28 1.43 -35.83 -20.42
N LYS A 29 1.51 -36.96 -19.71
CA LYS A 29 1.18 -38.28 -20.28
C LYS A 29 -0.31 -38.40 -20.56
N LEU A 30 -1.19 -37.95 -19.66
CA LEU A 30 -2.63 -37.98 -19.88
C LEU A 30 -3.04 -37.10 -21.06
N LEU A 31 -2.47 -35.90 -21.16
CA LEU A 31 -2.75 -34.94 -22.23
C LEU A 31 -2.22 -35.39 -23.60
N ALA A 32 -1.40 -36.44 -23.70
CA ALA A 32 -1.04 -37.03 -24.99
C ALA A 32 -2.26 -37.68 -25.68
N ASP A 33 -3.13 -38.30 -24.88
CA ASP A 33 -4.36 -38.96 -25.33
C ASP A 33 -5.59 -38.03 -25.22
N MET A 34 -5.57 -37.07 -24.28
CA MET A 34 -6.68 -36.14 -23.97
C MET A 34 -6.30 -34.68 -24.25
N GLN A 35 -5.87 -34.38 -25.48
CA GLN A 35 -5.16 -33.12 -25.80
C GLN A 35 -5.91 -31.81 -25.48
N ASN A 36 -7.25 -31.84 -25.45
CA ASN A 36 -8.10 -30.67 -25.24
C ASN A 36 -8.91 -30.72 -23.93
N ASP A 37 -8.48 -31.51 -22.96
CA ASP A 37 -9.11 -31.50 -21.63
C ASP A 37 -8.65 -30.25 -20.86
N HIS A 38 -9.53 -29.24 -20.79
CA HIS A 38 -9.24 -27.94 -20.17
C HIS A 38 -8.89 -28.07 -18.68
N TYR A 39 -9.50 -29.02 -17.96
CA TYR A 39 -9.23 -29.26 -16.55
C TYR A 39 -7.81 -29.80 -16.35
N LEU A 40 -7.40 -30.80 -17.14
CA LEU A 40 -6.04 -31.34 -17.07
C LEU A 40 -4.98 -30.32 -17.53
N LEU A 41 -5.31 -29.46 -18.50
CA LEU A 41 -4.45 -28.34 -18.90
C LEU A 41 -4.29 -27.32 -17.78
N ALA A 42 -5.37 -27.00 -17.06
CA ALA A 42 -5.33 -26.09 -15.90
C ALA A 42 -4.51 -26.68 -14.73
N GLU A 43 -4.70 -27.97 -14.41
CA GLU A 43 -3.88 -28.65 -13.39
C GLU A 43 -2.40 -28.73 -13.81
N LEU A 44 -2.11 -28.90 -15.10
CA LEU A 44 -0.72 -28.89 -15.60
C LEU A 44 -0.11 -27.49 -15.46
N SER A 45 -0.88 -26.45 -15.77
CA SER A 45 -0.46 -25.07 -15.56
C SER A 45 -0.15 -24.81 -14.08
N SER A 46 -1.05 -25.21 -13.17
CA SER A 46 -0.84 -25.09 -11.71
C SER A 46 0.43 -25.82 -11.25
N ALA A 47 0.67 -27.05 -11.72
CA ALA A 47 1.90 -27.78 -11.42
C ALA A 47 3.16 -27.06 -11.95
N CYS A 48 3.11 -26.47 -13.15
CA CYS A 48 4.21 -25.68 -13.70
C CYS A 48 4.45 -24.39 -12.88
N TYR A 49 3.39 -23.71 -12.46
CA TYR A 49 3.45 -22.52 -11.61
C TYR A 49 4.18 -22.82 -10.28
N GLN A 50 3.79 -23.91 -9.62
CA GLN A 50 4.42 -24.35 -8.36
C GLN A 50 5.90 -24.74 -8.51
N LEU A 51 6.34 -25.06 -9.74
CA LEU A 51 7.73 -25.36 -10.07
C LEU A 51 8.52 -24.12 -10.53
N GLY A 52 7.94 -22.92 -10.50
CA GLY A 52 8.55 -21.68 -10.98
C GLY A 52 8.69 -21.61 -12.50
N LYS A 53 7.95 -22.44 -13.25
CA LYS A 53 8.00 -22.50 -14.72
C LYS A 53 6.90 -21.64 -15.32
N TYR A 54 7.01 -20.33 -15.15
CA TYR A 54 5.91 -19.41 -15.41
C TYR A 54 5.51 -19.31 -16.89
N ASP A 55 6.46 -19.39 -17.84
CA ASP A 55 6.14 -19.40 -19.28
C ASP A 55 5.35 -20.66 -19.69
N GLU A 56 5.76 -21.84 -19.17
CA GLU A 56 5.08 -23.11 -19.42
C GLU A 56 3.69 -23.09 -18.78
N ALA A 57 3.56 -22.53 -17.57
CA ALA A 57 2.28 -22.36 -16.89
C ALA A 57 1.33 -21.48 -17.71
N LEU A 58 1.81 -20.32 -18.21
CA LEU A 58 1.01 -19.41 -19.02
C LEU A 58 0.55 -20.06 -20.32
N THR A 59 1.44 -20.79 -21.00
CA THR A 59 1.11 -21.50 -22.23
C THR A 59 -0.04 -22.49 -22.04
N HIS A 60 -0.02 -23.26 -20.94
CA HIS A 60 -1.06 -24.25 -20.67
C HIS A 60 -2.35 -23.62 -20.15
N ALA A 61 -2.27 -22.57 -19.33
CA ALA A 61 -3.45 -21.86 -18.84
C ALA A 61 -4.20 -21.14 -19.97
N HIS A 62 -3.49 -20.48 -20.89
CA HIS A 62 -4.10 -19.85 -22.06
C HIS A 62 -4.88 -20.86 -22.89
N LYS A 63 -4.30 -22.04 -23.18
CA LYS A 63 -4.99 -23.10 -23.90
C LYS A 63 -6.22 -23.62 -23.17
N ALA A 64 -6.17 -23.76 -21.84
CA ALA A 64 -7.34 -24.14 -21.06
C ALA A 64 -8.45 -23.08 -21.16
N TYR A 65 -8.08 -21.80 -21.08
CA TYR A 65 -9.00 -20.67 -21.19
C TYR A 65 -9.63 -20.55 -22.58
N ASP A 66 -8.87 -20.78 -23.65
CA ASP A 66 -9.39 -20.80 -25.03
C ASP A 66 -10.51 -21.86 -25.21
N ILE A 67 -10.41 -22.97 -24.50
CA ILE A 67 -11.37 -24.09 -24.58
C ILE A 67 -12.60 -23.83 -23.70
N ALA A 68 -12.39 -23.33 -22.48
CA ALA A 68 -13.44 -23.14 -21.49
C ALA A 68 -13.36 -21.76 -20.80
N PRO A 69 -13.64 -20.66 -21.53
CA PRO A 69 -13.51 -19.31 -20.99
C PRO A 69 -14.60 -18.98 -19.96
N THR A 70 -15.65 -19.80 -19.86
CA THR A 70 -16.72 -19.68 -18.87
C THR A 70 -16.47 -20.51 -17.60
N ASP A 71 -15.39 -21.29 -17.55
CA ASP A 71 -14.99 -21.96 -16.32
C ASP A 71 -14.18 -21.02 -15.42
N TYR A 72 -14.75 -20.64 -14.28
CA TYR A 72 -14.14 -19.71 -13.34
C TYR A 72 -12.90 -20.29 -12.63
N TRP A 73 -12.77 -21.62 -12.54
CA TRP A 73 -11.52 -22.24 -12.10
C TRP A 73 -10.40 -22.02 -13.12
N VAL A 74 -10.70 -22.22 -14.40
CA VAL A 74 -9.75 -21.99 -15.50
C VAL A 74 -9.34 -20.50 -15.55
N ARG A 75 -10.29 -19.57 -15.37
CA ARG A 75 -9.99 -18.13 -15.26
C ARG A 75 -9.03 -17.84 -14.11
N TYR A 76 -9.26 -18.42 -12.93
CA TYR A 76 -8.38 -18.22 -11.79
C TYR A 76 -6.95 -18.71 -12.06
N ILE A 77 -6.80 -19.91 -12.63
CA ILE A 77 -5.50 -20.46 -13.00
C ILE A 77 -4.81 -19.58 -14.06
N TYR A 78 -5.56 -19.09 -15.05
CA TYR A 78 -5.03 -18.19 -16.06
C TYR A 78 -4.58 -16.86 -15.49
N GLY A 79 -5.39 -16.24 -14.62
CA GLY A 79 -5.01 -15.04 -13.86
C GLY A 79 -3.71 -15.24 -13.07
N CYS A 80 -3.56 -16.37 -12.37
CA CYS A 80 -2.33 -16.67 -11.62
C CYS A 80 -1.10 -16.74 -12.55
N ALA A 81 -1.23 -17.42 -13.70
CA ALA A 81 -0.14 -17.54 -14.66
C ALA A 81 0.21 -16.19 -15.33
N LEU A 82 -0.78 -15.34 -15.58
CA LEU A 82 -0.59 -13.97 -16.08
C LEU A 82 0.19 -13.10 -15.07
N THR A 83 -0.21 -13.11 -13.79
CA THR A 83 0.49 -12.38 -12.72
C THR A 83 1.97 -12.77 -12.62
N ALA A 84 2.29 -14.06 -12.71
CA ALA A 84 3.69 -14.51 -12.65
C ALA A 84 4.53 -14.15 -13.88
N ASN A 85 3.90 -13.72 -14.97
CA ASN A 85 4.55 -13.23 -16.18
C ASN A 85 4.40 -11.71 -16.35
N ASP A 86 4.08 -10.97 -15.27
CA ASP A 86 3.97 -9.50 -15.24
C ASP A 86 2.91 -8.93 -16.20
N LYS A 87 1.92 -9.74 -16.57
CA LYS A 87 0.76 -9.33 -17.39
C LYS A 87 -0.40 -8.91 -16.49
N LEU A 88 -0.22 -7.77 -15.83
CA LEU A 88 -1.03 -7.36 -14.68
C LEU A 88 -2.46 -6.95 -15.06
N GLU A 89 -2.63 -6.25 -16.17
CA GLU A 89 -3.95 -5.80 -16.65
C GLU A 89 -4.85 -6.99 -17.03
N GLU A 90 -4.34 -7.94 -17.82
CA GLU A 90 -5.10 -9.14 -18.17
C GLU A 90 -5.35 -10.03 -16.95
N ALA A 91 -4.42 -10.09 -15.99
CA ALA A 91 -4.62 -10.84 -14.74
C ALA A 91 -5.75 -10.22 -13.90
N ALA A 92 -5.79 -8.88 -13.79
CA ALA A 92 -6.84 -8.16 -13.08
C ALA A 92 -8.23 -8.48 -13.64
N GLU A 93 -8.39 -8.47 -14.96
CA GLU A 93 -9.67 -8.82 -15.62
C GLU A 93 -10.16 -10.22 -15.22
N MET A 94 -9.26 -11.20 -15.16
CA MET A 94 -9.63 -12.58 -14.79
C MET A 94 -10.18 -12.63 -13.36
N PHE A 95 -9.47 -12.01 -12.39
CA PHE A 95 -9.89 -12.01 -11.00
C PHE A 95 -11.14 -11.17 -10.76
N ASP A 96 -11.24 -9.99 -11.38
CA ASP A 96 -12.41 -9.10 -11.26
C ASP A 96 -13.67 -9.80 -11.79
N SER A 97 -13.55 -10.60 -12.86
CA SER A 97 -14.68 -11.39 -13.38
C SER A 97 -15.20 -12.44 -12.40
N ILE A 98 -14.34 -13.01 -11.55
CA ILE A 98 -14.73 -13.98 -10.51
C ILE A 98 -15.33 -13.23 -9.31
N ILE A 99 -14.70 -12.13 -8.88
CA ILE A 99 -15.12 -11.31 -7.73
C ILE A 99 -16.51 -10.68 -7.97
N ALA A 100 -16.87 -10.39 -9.21
CA ALA A 100 -18.18 -9.86 -9.59
C ALA A 100 -19.33 -10.87 -9.50
N CYS A 101 -19.03 -12.17 -9.36
CA CYS A 101 -20.06 -13.21 -9.33
C CYS A 101 -20.69 -13.37 -7.94
N ASP A 102 -21.98 -13.73 -7.92
CA ASP A 102 -22.64 -14.22 -6.71
C ASP A 102 -22.11 -15.61 -6.34
N VAL A 103 -21.90 -15.87 -5.05
CA VAL A 103 -21.33 -17.14 -4.58
C VAL A 103 -22.23 -18.35 -4.90
N MET A 104 -23.55 -18.16 -4.93
CA MET A 104 -24.48 -19.23 -5.31
C MET A 104 -24.50 -19.47 -6.81
N PHE A 105 -24.20 -18.45 -7.62
CA PHE A 105 -23.95 -18.64 -9.04
C PHE A 105 -22.69 -19.51 -9.26
N LEU A 106 -21.56 -19.15 -8.65
CA LEU A 106 -20.32 -19.95 -8.70
C LEU A 106 -20.52 -21.35 -8.12
N ALA A 107 -21.35 -21.52 -7.10
CA ALA A 107 -21.59 -22.84 -6.52
C ALA A 107 -22.30 -23.81 -7.47
N ASN A 108 -23.10 -23.30 -8.41
CA ASN A 108 -24.10 -24.10 -9.15
C ASN A 108 -23.98 -24.01 -10.68
N TYR A 109 -23.02 -23.25 -11.23
CA TYR A 109 -22.77 -23.27 -12.67
C TYR A 109 -22.22 -24.63 -13.12
N GLU A 110 -22.10 -24.84 -14.43
CA GLU A 110 -21.75 -26.12 -15.05
C GLU A 110 -20.53 -26.84 -14.43
N TYR A 111 -19.53 -26.08 -13.97
CA TYR A 111 -18.29 -26.60 -13.38
C TYR A 111 -18.18 -26.36 -11.86
N GLY A 112 -19.23 -25.82 -11.23
CA GLY A 112 -19.24 -25.50 -9.81
C GLY A 112 -19.26 -26.73 -8.92
N GLU A 113 -18.44 -26.72 -7.85
CA GLU A 113 -18.35 -27.85 -6.90
C GLU A 113 -19.06 -27.54 -5.56
N GLY A 114 -20.08 -26.68 -5.62
CA GLY A 114 -20.88 -26.29 -4.46
C GLY A 114 -20.30 -25.11 -3.67
N LYS A 115 -21.07 -24.68 -2.66
CA LYS A 115 -20.86 -23.40 -1.98
C LYS A 115 -19.48 -23.24 -1.34
N ARG A 116 -18.94 -24.30 -0.72
CA ARG A 116 -17.63 -24.22 -0.05
C ARG A 116 -16.49 -24.01 -1.04
N TRP A 117 -16.53 -24.69 -2.17
CA TRP A 117 -15.58 -24.50 -3.26
C TRP A 117 -15.69 -23.07 -3.82
N ALA A 118 -16.92 -22.59 -4.03
CA ALA A 118 -17.17 -21.24 -4.53
C ALA A 118 -16.68 -20.15 -3.56
N ASP A 119 -16.93 -20.32 -2.26
CA ASP A 119 -16.40 -19.43 -1.22
C ASP A 119 -14.86 -19.38 -1.26
N SER A 120 -14.19 -20.54 -1.44
CA SER A 120 -12.73 -20.62 -1.55
C SER A 120 -12.21 -19.95 -2.81
N LEU A 121 -12.81 -20.22 -3.98
CA LEU A 121 -12.42 -19.63 -5.25
C LEU A 121 -12.52 -18.10 -5.20
N LEU A 122 -13.67 -17.57 -4.76
CA LEU A 122 -13.89 -16.12 -4.65
C LEU A 122 -12.90 -15.48 -3.68
N ASN A 123 -12.66 -16.14 -2.53
CA ASN A 123 -11.71 -15.65 -1.55
C ASN A 123 -10.28 -15.61 -2.11
N ASP A 124 -9.82 -16.68 -2.77
CA ASP A 124 -8.47 -16.76 -3.33
C ASP A 124 -8.30 -15.79 -4.51
N SER A 125 -9.36 -15.50 -5.28
CA SER A 125 -9.38 -14.41 -6.26
C SER A 125 -9.19 -13.03 -5.62
N LEU A 126 -9.78 -12.75 -4.45
CA LEU A 126 -9.52 -11.50 -3.71
C LEU A 126 -8.04 -11.38 -3.33
N TYR A 127 -7.42 -12.47 -2.87
CA TYR A 127 -6.00 -12.47 -2.54
C TYR A 127 -5.15 -12.13 -3.76
N MET A 128 -5.37 -12.83 -4.87
CA MET A 128 -4.57 -12.62 -6.07
C MET A 128 -4.79 -11.24 -6.69
N ARG A 129 -6.02 -10.72 -6.64
CA ARG A 129 -6.29 -9.33 -7.05
C ARG A 129 -5.53 -8.32 -6.19
N ALA A 130 -5.42 -8.58 -4.89
CA ALA A 130 -4.60 -7.76 -3.99
C ALA A 130 -3.11 -7.77 -4.34
N VAL A 131 -2.57 -8.94 -4.73
CA VAL A 131 -1.18 -9.08 -5.20
C VAL A 131 -0.95 -8.28 -6.48
N VAL A 132 -1.88 -8.34 -7.44
CA VAL A 132 -1.81 -7.53 -8.68
C VAL A 132 -1.77 -6.04 -8.33
N PHE A 133 -2.69 -5.54 -7.51
CA PHE A 133 -2.66 -4.14 -7.07
C PHE A 133 -1.36 -3.76 -6.37
N GLN A 134 -0.76 -4.67 -5.58
CA GLN A 134 0.51 -4.41 -4.92
C GLN A 134 1.68 -4.28 -5.92
N GLN A 135 1.66 -5.06 -7.01
CA GLN A 135 2.65 -4.95 -8.10
C GLN A 135 2.47 -3.67 -8.92
N GLU A 136 1.22 -3.23 -9.12
CA GLU A 136 0.87 -1.97 -9.77
C GLU A 136 1.18 -0.73 -8.90
N GLY A 137 1.43 -0.91 -7.61
CA GLY A 137 1.65 0.18 -6.65
C GLY A 137 0.35 0.79 -6.08
N CYS A 138 -0.81 0.21 -6.37
CA CYS A 138 -2.13 0.58 -5.85
C CYS A 138 -2.34 0.05 -4.43
N ARG A 139 -1.66 0.67 -3.47
CA ARG A 139 -1.54 0.12 -2.09
C ARG A 139 -2.88 0.09 -1.35
N ILE A 140 -3.74 1.11 -1.51
CA ILE A 140 -5.03 1.21 -0.82
C ILE A 140 -5.97 0.10 -1.29
N GLU A 141 -6.04 -0.13 -2.59
CA GLU A 141 -6.84 -1.16 -3.25
C GLU A 141 -6.33 -2.55 -2.87
N ALA A 142 -5.01 -2.75 -2.87
CA ALA A 142 -4.39 -3.99 -2.40
C ALA A 142 -4.80 -4.29 -0.95
N ARG A 143 -4.77 -3.28 -0.08
CA ARG A 143 -5.16 -3.41 1.33
C ARG A 143 -6.63 -3.77 1.48
N ASP A 144 -7.53 -3.11 0.76
CA ASP A 144 -8.97 -3.42 0.80
C ASP A 144 -9.23 -4.88 0.40
N MET A 145 -8.61 -5.34 -0.68
CA MET A 145 -8.76 -6.73 -1.13
C MET A 145 -8.22 -7.74 -0.09
N PHE A 146 -7.07 -7.47 0.53
CA PHE A 146 -6.55 -8.35 1.60
C PHE A 146 -7.44 -8.34 2.86
N LEU A 147 -8.04 -7.20 3.22
CA LEU A 147 -9.00 -7.10 4.32
C LEU A 147 -10.29 -7.88 4.02
N ARG A 148 -10.81 -7.79 2.80
CA ARG A 148 -11.97 -8.58 2.34
C ARG A 148 -11.68 -10.07 2.31
N HIS A 149 -10.51 -10.47 1.79
CA HIS A 149 -10.05 -11.85 1.90
C HIS A 149 -10.06 -12.30 3.37
N LYS A 150 -9.43 -11.53 4.27
CA LYS A 150 -9.34 -11.84 5.70
C LYS A 150 -10.72 -11.97 6.36
N SER A 151 -11.70 -11.14 6.01
CA SER A 151 -13.05 -11.16 6.60
C SER A 151 -13.88 -12.39 6.17
N HIS A 152 -13.61 -12.95 4.99
CA HIS A 152 -14.26 -14.17 4.50
C HIS A 152 -13.67 -15.46 5.08
N ARG A 153 -12.52 -15.38 5.79
CA ARG A 153 -11.88 -16.54 6.42
C ARG A 153 -12.72 -17.06 7.58
N ARG A 154 -12.98 -18.36 7.57
CA ARG A 154 -13.68 -19.08 8.65
C ARG A 154 -13.13 -20.48 8.82
N ARG A 155 -13.33 -21.05 10.02
CA ARG A 155 -12.83 -22.38 10.37
C ARG A 155 -13.33 -23.42 9.36
N GLY A 156 -12.40 -24.14 8.73
CA GLY A 156 -12.71 -25.20 7.78
C GLY A 156 -12.93 -24.75 6.33
N LEU A 157 -12.81 -23.46 6.00
CA LEU A 157 -12.80 -23.00 4.61
C LEU A 157 -11.37 -23.08 4.05
N TYR A 158 -11.23 -23.78 2.92
CA TYR A 158 -9.96 -23.92 2.22
C TYR A 158 -9.50 -22.58 1.59
N SER A 159 -8.19 -22.41 1.42
CA SER A 159 -7.55 -21.30 0.71
C SER A 159 -6.13 -21.72 0.40
N ASP A 160 -5.67 -21.45 -0.82
CA ASP A 160 -4.27 -21.65 -1.21
C ASP A 160 -3.32 -20.75 -0.40
N PHE A 161 -3.84 -19.65 0.15
CA PHE A 161 -3.09 -18.68 0.92
C PHE A 161 -3.34 -18.80 2.43
N SER A 162 -2.27 -18.80 3.20
CA SER A 162 -2.33 -18.82 4.66
C SER A 162 -2.77 -17.46 5.21
N ILE A 163 -3.42 -17.47 6.38
CA ILE A 163 -3.76 -16.22 7.07
C ILE A 163 -2.51 -15.40 7.44
N HIS A 164 -1.38 -16.07 7.67
CA HIS A 164 -0.12 -15.43 7.99
C HIS A 164 0.46 -14.66 6.80
N GLN A 165 0.37 -15.20 5.58
CA GLN A 165 0.76 -14.47 4.36
C GLN A 165 -0.05 -13.17 4.22
N VAL A 166 -1.38 -13.26 4.35
CA VAL A 166 -2.28 -12.10 4.29
C VAL A 166 -1.92 -11.06 5.35
N VAL A 167 -1.72 -11.49 6.60
CA VAL A 167 -1.35 -10.60 7.71
C VAL A 167 0.01 -9.94 7.47
N ASN A 168 0.96 -10.65 6.84
CA ASN A 168 2.26 -10.08 6.49
C ASN A 168 2.13 -9.03 5.38
N HIS A 169 1.36 -9.33 4.32
CA HIS A 169 1.03 -8.35 3.28
C HIS A 169 0.35 -7.12 3.87
N LEU A 170 -0.67 -7.30 4.71
CA LEU A 170 -1.35 -6.21 5.41
C LEU A 170 -0.37 -5.41 6.26
N ARG A 171 0.50 -6.03 7.04
CA ARG A 171 1.51 -5.30 7.83
C ARG A 171 2.42 -4.45 6.96
N ILE A 172 2.93 -5.00 5.85
CA ILE A 172 3.79 -4.26 4.91
C ILE A 172 2.99 -3.10 4.31
N LEU A 173 1.75 -3.37 3.89
CA LEU A 173 0.86 -2.38 3.32
C LEU A 173 0.51 -1.30 4.34
N ASP A 174 0.16 -1.64 5.57
CA ASP A 174 -0.14 -0.73 6.68
C ASP A 174 1.06 0.18 6.99
N VAL A 175 2.28 -0.37 7.00
CA VAL A 175 3.53 0.42 7.12
C VAL A 175 3.70 1.37 5.93
N SER A 176 3.29 0.94 4.74
CA SER A 176 3.53 1.65 3.48
C SER A 176 2.40 2.60 3.05
N ILE A 177 1.21 2.46 3.64
CA ILE A 177 -0.03 3.22 3.41
C ILE A 177 -0.24 4.21 4.56
N GLY A 178 0.23 3.87 5.77
CA GLY A 178 -0.23 4.48 7.00
C GLY A 178 -1.59 3.92 7.40
N ASP A 179 -1.75 3.52 8.67
CA ASP A 179 -3.04 3.04 9.17
C ASP A 179 -3.89 4.26 9.58
N GLY A 180 -5.02 4.46 8.91
CA GLY A 180 -5.89 5.65 8.96
C GLY A 180 -6.59 5.97 10.30
N LYS A 181 -5.94 5.71 11.44
CA LYS A 181 -6.24 6.33 12.75
C LYS A 181 -5.01 6.88 13.46
N MET A 182 -3.81 6.60 12.97
CA MET A 182 -2.55 7.07 13.54
C MET A 182 -1.83 8.02 12.60
N ASP A 183 -2.24 8.06 11.32
CA ASP A 183 -1.76 9.02 10.33
C ASP A 183 -2.68 10.23 10.23
N TYR A 184 -2.09 11.41 10.32
CA TYR A 184 -2.77 12.69 10.31
C TYR A 184 -2.14 13.60 9.26
N SER A 185 -2.97 14.17 8.40
CA SER A 185 -2.59 15.31 7.56
C SER A 185 -3.04 16.58 8.28
N ILE A 186 -2.08 17.37 8.75
CA ILE A 186 -2.30 18.58 9.55
C ILE A 186 -1.87 19.80 8.71
N SER A 187 -2.71 20.83 8.67
CA SER A 187 -2.43 22.04 7.91
C SER A 187 -3.02 23.30 8.54
N LYS A 188 -2.64 24.47 8.02
CA LYS A 188 -3.22 25.78 8.36
C LYS A 188 -4.61 26.00 7.74
N TYR A 189 -5.00 25.14 6.80
CA TYR A 189 -6.18 25.32 5.97
C TYR A 189 -7.45 24.96 6.73
N ARG A 190 -8.43 25.86 6.71
CA ARG A 190 -9.69 25.64 7.44
C ARG A 190 -10.54 24.57 6.75
N PRO A 191 -11.08 23.58 7.48
CA PRO A 191 -11.89 22.51 6.89
C PRO A 191 -13.10 22.98 6.08
N GLU A 192 -13.67 24.15 6.41
CA GLU A 192 -14.83 24.75 5.73
C GLU A 192 -14.58 25.14 4.26
N PHE A 193 -13.32 25.27 3.84
CA PHE A 193 -12.95 25.59 2.46
C PHE A 193 -12.50 24.36 1.67
N TYR A 194 -12.79 23.14 2.14
CA TYR A 194 -12.61 21.92 1.35
C TYR A 194 -13.90 21.52 0.64
N THR A 195 -13.81 21.23 -0.66
CA THR A 195 -14.91 20.70 -1.47
C THR A 195 -14.44 19.44 -2.19
N LYS A 196 -15.08 18.29 -1.92
CA LYS A 196 -14.70 16.99 -2.50
C LYS A 196 -13.21 16.62 -2.34
N GLY A 197 -12.56 17.08 -1.27
CA GLY A 197 -11.16 16.81 -0.98
C GLY A 197 -10.17 17.89 -1.42
N ASP A 198 -10.62 18.86 -2.22
CA ASP A 198 -9.80 19.97 -2.73
C ASP A 198 -10.00 21.24 -1.91
N TYR A 199 -8.92 21.95 -1.60
CA TYR A 199 -8.97 23.27 -0.95
C TYR A 199 -9.23 24.34 -1.99
N ILE A 200 -10.31 25.11 -1.83
CA ILE A 200 -10.79 26.04 -2.88
C ILE A 200 -10.45 27.51 -2.62
N LYS A 201 -9.99 27.87 -1.42
CA LYS A 201 -9.66 29.26 -1.08
C LYS A 201 -8.25 29.60 -1.56
N ASN A 202 -8.07 30.79 -2.15
CA ASN A 202 -6.78 31.24 -2.64
C ASN A 202 -5.94 31.79 -1.47
N GLU A 203 -5.05 30.95 -0.96
CA GLU A 203 -4.11 31.25 0.10
C GLU A 203 -2.69 30.82 -0.28
N TRP A 204 -1.70 31.41 0.37
CA TRP A 204 -0.30 31.07 0.17
C TRP A 204 0.03 29.61 0.55
N THR A 205 1.00 29.05 -0.15
CA THR A 205 1.41 27.63 -0.07
C THR A 205 2.92 27.46 0.08
N SER A 206 3.70 28.54 -0.03
CA SER A 206 5.16 28.51 0.00
C SER A 206 5.75 29.69 0.77
N VAL A 207 6.94 29.52 1.34
CA VAL A 207 7.75 30.64 1.86
C VAL A 207 8.07 31.68 0.78
N SER A 208 8.13 31.26 -0.48
CA SER A 208 8.34 32.13 -1.64
C SER A 208 7.14 33.04 -1.95
N ASP A 209 6.00 32.84 -1.29
CA ASP A 209 4.81 33.66 -1.44
C ASP A 209 4.81 34.94 -0.60
N ILE A 210 5.80 35.12 0.29
CA ILE A 210 5.90 36.33 1.12
C ILE A 210 5.95 37.56 0.19
N GLY A 211 5.04 38.50 0.41
CA GLY A 211 4.86 39.71 -0.40
C GLY A 211 3.85 39.59 -1.55
N LYS A 212 3.29 38.40 -1.80
CA LYS A 212 2.21 38.20 -2.79
C LYS A 212 0.83 38.42 -2.15
N SER A 213 -0.16 38.75 -2.98
CA SER A 213 -1.55 38.99 -2.57
C SER A 213 -2.43 37.74 -2.71
N PHE A 214 -3.26 37.51 -1.71
CA PHE A 214 -4.23 36.42 -1.60
C PHE A 214 -5.58 36.97 -1.13
N ASP A 215 -6.57 36.09 -0.91
CA ASP A 215 -7.92 36.51 -0.51
C ASP A 215 -7.95 37.30 0.80
N ASP A 216 -7.05 36.98 1.74
CA ASP A 216 -6.93 37.65 3.04
C ASP A 216 -5.95 38.84 3.03
N GLY A 217 -5.41 39.20 1.86
CA GLY A 217 -4.45 40.30 1.68
C GLY A 217 -3.04 39.83 1.35
N VAL A 218 -2.04 40.67 1.64
CA VAL A 218 -0.63 40.40 1.31
C VAL A 218 0.03 39.56 2.41
N LEU A 219 0.63 38.42 2.04
CA LEU A 219 1.38 37.61 3.00
C LEU A 219 2.60 38.37 3.51
N THR A 220 2.66 38.62 4.81
CA THR A 220 3.81 39.23 5.47
C THR A 220 4.77 38.19 6.03
N SER A 221 6.05 38.53 6.20
CA SER A 221 7.02 37.65 6.87
C SER A 221 6.63 37.36 8.33
N THR A 222 6.04 38.32 9.03
CA THR A 222 5.54 38.15 10.40
C THR A 222 4.44 37.10 10.47
N GLU A 223 3.50 37.14 9.53
CA GLU A 223 2.41 36.17 9.45
C GLU A 223 2.93 34.77 9.10
N TYR A 224 3.81 34.67 8.10
CA TYR A 224 4.47 33.41 7.75
C TYR A 224 5.16 32.78 8.97
N LEU A 225 5.98 33.55 9.68
CA LEU A 225 6.73 33.05 10.84
C LEU A 225 5.81 32.63 12.00
N LYS A 226 4.67 33.32 12.17
CA LYS A 226 3.66 32.94 13.16
C LYS A 226 3.04 31.57 12.83
N ILE A 227 2.68 31.34 11.56
CA ILE A 227 2.10 30.06 11.14
C ILE A 227 3.16 28.96 11.15
N GLU A 228 4.38 29.20 10.67
CA GLU A 228 5.49 28.26 10.79
C GLU A 228 5.66 27.78 12.24
N GLN A 229 5.65 28.70 13.20
CA GLN A 229 5.79 28.34 14.61
C GLN A 229 4.69 27.38 15.09
N CYS A 230 3.46 27.54 14.59
CA CYS A 230 2.35 26.62 14.91
C CYS A 230 2.64 25.18 14.44
N TYR A 231 3.28 24.99 13.27
CA TYR A 231 3.70 23.67 12.80
C TYR A 231 4.82 23.08 13.64
N ILE A 232 5.83 23.89 13.96
CA ILE A 232 6.97 23.46 14.78
C ILE A 232 6.49 23.02 16.16
N ASP A 233 5.63 23.81 16.80
CA ASP A 233 5.08 23.50 18.13
C ASP A 233 4.23 22.21 18.07
N THR A 234 3.39 22.06 17.04
CA THR A 234 2.56 20.86 16.86
C THR A 234 3.39 19.59 16.68
N ALA A 235 4.39 19.61 15.80
CA ALA A 235 5.27 18.45 15.57
C ALA A 235 6.02 18.06 16.86
N ILE A 236 6.57 19.05 17.58
CA ILE A 236 7.31 18.81 18.82
C ILE A 236 6.40 18.30 19.94
N ASP A 237 5.20 18.87 20.09
CA ASP A 237 4.27 18.46 21.14
C ASP A 237 3.72 17.05 20.90
N LEU A 238 3.38 16.71 19.65
CA LEU A 238 2.96 15.36 19.29
C LEU A 238 4.09 14.35 19.56
N ALA A 239 5.33 14.67 19.17
CA ALA A 239 6.48 13.82 19.44
C ALA A 239 6.71 13.61 20.95
N ARG A 240 6.70 14.70 21.74
CA ARG A 240 6.86 14.64 23.20
C ARG A 240 5.77 13.82 23.86
N LYS A 241 4.51 14.01 23.46
CA LYS A 241 3.37 13.27 24.01
C LYS A 241 3.41 11.79 23.63
N SER A 242 3.96 11.47 22.46
CA SER A 242 4.24 10.09 22.03
C SER A 242 5.41 9.44 22.81
N GLY A 243 6.09 10.20 23.68
CA GLY A 243 7.22 9.71 24.49
C GLY A 243 8.59 9.93 23.85
N CYS A 244 8.69 10.60 22.70
CA CYS A 244 9.94 10.81 21.99
C CYS A 244 10.83 11.81 22.73
N SER A 245 12.02 11.38 23.16
CA SER A 245 13.09 12.29 23.62
C SER A 245 13.99 12.78 22.49
N TYR A 246 13.93 12.14 21.33
CA TYR A 246 14.69 12.47 20.13
C TYR A 246 13.92 12.04 18.89
N LEU A 247 14.33 12.58 17.74
CA LEU A 247 13.94 12.12 16.41
C LEU A 247 15.20 11.72 15.62
N ILE A 248 15.07 10.77 14.72
CA ILE A 248 16.08 10.39 13.73
C ILE A 248 15.62 10.92 12.38
N ILE A 249 16.54 11.48 11.60
CA ILE A 249 16.29 11.82 10.20
C ILE A 249 16.44 10.54 9.39
N ASP A 250 15.35 9.84 9.12
CA ASP A 250 15.35 8.55 8.39
C ASP A 250 15.62 8.73 6.90
N TYR A 251 15.15 9.84 6.34
CA TYR A 251 15.34 10.22 4.96
C TYR A 251 15.69 11.71 4.86
N LEU A 252 16.62 12.03 3.96
CA LEU A 252 16.99 13.39 3.63
C LEU A 252 17.26 13.47 2.13
N GLU A 253 16.58 14.39 1.45
CA GLU A 253 16.81 14.65 0.04
C GLU A 253 17.96 15.65 -0.14
N GLY A 254 18.94 15.28 -0.96
CA GLY A 254 20.10 16.10 -1.29
C GLY A 254 21.27 16.02 -0.29
N GLU A 255 22.39 16.61 -0.69
CA GLU A 255 23.61 16.68 0.13
C GLU A 255 23.68 17.97 0.94
N SER A 256 24.33 17.94 2.11
CA SER A 256 24.42 19.10 3.03
C SER A 256 24.94 20.38 2.35
N HIS A 257 25.83 20.28 1.37
CA HIS A 257 26.29 21.45 0.60
C HIS A 257 25.16 22.12 -0.18
N GLY A 258 24.32 21.33 -0.87
CA GLY A 258 23.15 21.81 -1.60
C GLY A 258 22.13 22.46 -0.67
N ILE A 259 21.85 21.83 0.47
CA ILE A 259 20.93 22.36 1.48
C ILE A 259 21.40 23.72 2.02
N VAL A 260 22.70 23.88 2.29
CA VAL A 260 23.28 25.16 2.72
C VAL A 260 23.15 26.24 1.64
N LEU A 261 23.33 25.89 0.36
CA LEU A 261 23.15 26.83 -0.74
C LEU A 261 21.70 27.28 -0.85
N GLU A 262 20.74 26.35 -0.77
CA GLU A 262 19.31 26.65 -0.79
C GLU A 262 18.92 27.57 0.36
N THR A 263 19.36 27.21 1.57
CA THR A 263 19.14 27.99 2.80
C THR A 263 19.62 29.43 2.64
N LYS A 264 20.76 29.67 1.95
CA LYS A 264 21.32 31.01 1.77
C LYS A 264 20.58 31.88 0.77
N LYS A 265 19.71 31.32 -0.08
CA LYS A 265 18.96 32.10 -1.10
C LYS A 265 18.01 33.11 -0.47
N ASN A 266 17.41 32.78 0.68
CA ASN A 266 16.44 33.64 1.35
C ASN A 266 17.00 34.21 2.66
N PRO A 267 17.09 35.55 2.83
CA PRO A 267 17.60 36.18 4.05
C PRO A 267 16.90 35.76 5.34
N ILE A 268 15.63 35.34 5.28
CA ILE A 268 14.88 34.89 6.46
C ILE A 268 15.48 33.63 7.10
N ASN A 269 16.28 32.86 6.35
CA ASN A 269 16.87 31.58 6.74
C ASN A 269 18.26 31.70 7.36
N ARG A 270 18.76 32.93 7.59
CA ARG A 270 20.13 33.15 8.09
C ARG A 270 20.43 32.41 9.39
N ASN A 271 19.43 32.27 10.26
CA ASN A 271 19.53 31.55 11.52
C ASN A 271 19.56 30.02 11.36
N LEU A 272 19.19 29.46 10.20
CA LEU A 272 19.15 28.01 9.94
C LEU A 272 20.45 27.48 9.31
N ILE A 273 21.40 28.34 8.98
CA ILE A 273 22.64 27.96 8.28
C ILE A 273 23.42 26.87 9.04
N ASP A 274 23.48 26.96 10.37
CA ASP A 274 24.19 25.95 11.16
C ASP A 274 23.43 24.63 11.26
N ALA A 275 22.10 24.65 11.27
CA ALA A 275 21.30 23.42 11.14
C ALA A 275 21.52 22.77 9.76
N ALA A 276 21.52 23.56 8.68
CA ALA A 276 21.73 23.09 7.32
C ALA A 276 23.11 22.43 7.10
N LYS A 277 24.17 22.93 7.77
CA LYS A 277 25.50 22.31 7.72
C LYS A 277 25.55 20.94 8.40
N ASN A 278 24.74 20.75 9.45
CA ASN A 278 24.84 19.61 10.34
C ASN A 278 23.83 18.50 10.02
N ILE A 279 22.73 18.83 9.33
CA ILE A 279 21.68 17.88 8.96
C ILE A 279 22.24 16.80 8.01
N ARG A 280 21.91 15.54 8.32
CA ARG A 280 22.29 14.35 7.55
C ARG A 280 21.37 13.18 7.89
N GLN A 281 21.18 12.27 6.95
CA GLN A 281 20.44 11.04 7.20
C GLN A 281 21.10 10.23 8.33
N GLY A 282 20.27 9.64 9.19
CA GLY A 282 20.68 8.93 10.41
C GLY A 282 21.06 9.84 11.58
N LEU A 283 21.04 11.17 11.44
CA LEU A 283 21.29 12.08 12.55
C LEU A 283 20.16 11.96 13.59
N ARG A 284 20.56 11.68 14.83
CA ARG A 284 19.69 11.70 16.00
C ARG A 284 19.70 13.10 16.63
N VAL A 285 18.54 13.76 16.63
CA VAL A 285 18.37 15.12 17.17
C VAL A 285 17.49 15.06 18.40
N HIS A 286 17.94 15.62 19.53
CA HIS A 286 17.12 15.71 20.73
C HIS A 286 15.88 16.58 20.47
N ILE A 287 14.74 16.24 21.06
CA ILE A 287 13.47 16.91 20.75
C ILE A 287 13.46 18.41 21.10
N SER A 288 14.31 18.84 22.04
CA SER A 288 14.48 20.27 22.36
C SER A 288 15.32 21.05 21.34
N GLN A 289 15.94 20.37 20.38
CA GLN A 289 16.87 20.94 19.38
C GLN A 289 16.41 20.69 17.93
N CYS A 290 15.30 19.99 17.72
CA CYS A 290 14.85 19.60 16.37
C CYS A 290 14.14 20.72 15.59
N ALA A 291 13.77 21.83 16.25
CA ALA A 291 12.99 22.91 15.65
C ALA A 291 13.63 23.45 14.36
N ASP A 292 14.94 23.71 14.35
CA ASP A 292 15.61 24.27 13.18
C ASP A 292 15.72 23.28 12.02
N CYS A 293 15.83 21.97 12.31
CA CYS A 293 15.77 20.94 11.27
C CYS A 293 14.38 20.87 10.61
N LEU A 294 13.32 20.94 11.41
CA LEU A 294 11.94 20.97 10.90
C LEU A 294 11.67 22.25 10.08
N ARG A 295 12.22 23.40 10.51
CA ARG A 295 12.12 24.67 9.75
C ARG A 295 12.80 24.61 8.38
N LEU A 296 13.91 23.88 8.24
CA LEU A 296 14.53 23.70 6.92
C LEU A 296 13.56 23.06 5.92
N CYS A 297 12.71 22.14 6.37
CA CYS A 297 11.69 21.51 5.52
C CYS A 297 10.55 22.46 5.16
N LEU A 298 9.95 23.12 6.15
CA LEU A 298 8.86 24.09 5.91
C LEU A 298 9.27 25.27 5.02
N ARG A 299 10.56 25.63 5.04
CA ARG A 299 11.12 26.71 4.22
C ARG A 299 11.74 26.20 2.92
N GLU A 300 11.40 24.99 2.50
CA GLU A 300 11.78 24.40 1.21
C GLU A 300 13.30 24.36 0.99
N CYS A 301 14.10 24.31 2.06
CA CYS A 301 15.56 24.21 1.97
C CYS A 301 16.02 22.76 1.72
N CYS A 302 15.22 21.78 2.15
CA CYS A 302 15.37 20.36 1.88
C CYS A 302 14.06 19.62 2.18
N TYR A 303 13.92 18.39 1.69
CA TYR A 303 12.90 17.46 2.18
C TYR A 303 13.55 16.45 3.13
N ALA A 304 12.94 16.23 4.30
CA ALA A 304 13.42 15.27 5.28
C ALA A 304 12.26 14.63 6.02
N ALA A 305 12.43 13.36 6.36
CA ALA A 305 11.50 12.60 7.17
C ALA A 305 12.11 12.30 8.54
N PHE A 306 11.35 12.56 9.60
CA PHE A 306 11.79 12.42 10.98
C PHE A 306 10.98 11.33 11.66
N SER A 307 11.64 10.45 12.42
CA SER A 307 10.95 9.38 13.11
C SER A 307 11.51 9.07 14.49
N ASN A 308 10.73 8.30 15.24
CA ASN A 308 11.21 7.53 16.37
C ASN A 308 10.56 6.15 16.34
N HIS A 309 11.27 5.18 15.78
CA HIS A 309 10.81 3.79 15.65
C HIS A 309 10.41 3.13 16.98
N ALA A 310 11.04 3.53 18.10
CA ALA A 310 10.73 2.95 19.41
C ALA A 310 9.39 3.43 19.98
N HIS A 311 8.92 4.60 19.53
CA HIS A 311 7.65 5.20 19.93
C HIS A 311 6.62 5.24 18.80
N ASN A 312 6.89 4.51 17.70
CA ASN A 312 6.08 4.47 16.50
C ASN A 312 5.58 5.87 16.08
N PHE A 313 6.53 6.81 15.97
CA PHE A 313 6.27 8.19 15.63
C PHE A 313 6.98 8.57 14.33
N TYR A 314 6.30 9.29 13.45
CA TYR A 314 6.85 9.81 12.21
C TYR A 314 6.30 11.21 11.95
N VAL A 315 7.11 12.09 11.37
CA VAL A 315 6.65 13.38 10.85
C VAL A 315 7.47 13.79 9.63
N ASP A 316 6.78 14.27 8.60
CA ASP A 316 7.38 15.00 7.48
C ASP A 316 6.48 16.18 7.06
N PHE A 317 6.99 16.97 6.11
CA PHE A 317 6.26 18.07 5.49
C PHE A 317 6.21 17.83 3.99
N GLY A 318 5.01 17.58 3.47
CA GLY A 318 4.75 17.56 2.04
C GLY A 318 4.63 18.96 1.45
N TYR A 319 4.25 18.99 0.18
CA TYR A 319 3.95 20.22 -0.53
C TYR A 319 2.80 21.00 0.12
N ASP A 320 2.74 22.29 -0.17
CA ASP A 320 1.63 23.17 0.18
C ASP A 320 1.28 23.21 1.66
N PHE A 321 2.27 23.10 2.56
CA PHE A 321 2.05 23.16 4.01
C PHE A 321 1.20 22.00 4.58
N TYR A 322 1.17 20.85 3.92
CA TYR A 322 0.63 19.62 4.50
C TYR A 322 1.70 18.89 5.32
N MET A 323 1.53 18.87 6.65
CA MET A 323 2.38 18.10 7.56
C MET A 323 1.76 16.71 7.77
N HIS A 324 2.52 15.66 7.51
CA HIS A 324 2.07 14.29 7.73
C HIS A 324 2.67 13.76 9.02
N VAL A 325 1.84 13.23 9.91
CA VAL A 325 2.27 12.71 11.20
C VAL A 325 1.72 11.31 11.39
N HIS A 326 2.58 10.35 11.75
CA HIS A 326 2.19 9.07 12.32
C HIS A 326 2.41 9.10 13.82
N THR A 327 1.42 8.70 14.61
CA THR A 327 1.54 8.60 16.07
C THR A 327 0.49 7.66 16.66
N GLU A 328 0.88 6.85 17.66
CA GLU A 328 -0.04 6.01 18.43
C GLU A 328 -0.88 6.78 19.47
N LEU A 329 -0.76 8.10 19.53
CA LEU A 329 -1.55 8.91 20.44
C LEU A 329 -3.06 8.74 20.16
N PRO A 330 -3.91 8.70 21.19
CA PRO A 330 -5.35 8.67 21.00
C PRO A 330 -5.82 9.88 20.18
N LYS A 331 -6.69 9.66 19.19
CA LYS A 331 -7.18 10.70 18.26
C LYS A 331 -7.60 12.01 18.93
N LEU A 332 -8.34 11.93 20.03
CA LEU A 332 -8.78 13.11 20.78
C LEU A 332 -7.61 13.95 21.33
N GLN A 333 -6.49 13.32 21.69
CA GLN A 333 -5.29 14.04 22.11
C GLN A 333 -4.62 14.75 20.93
N VAL A 334 -4.54 14.09 19.78
CA VAL A 334 -4.00 14.68 18.55
C VAL A 334 -4.84 15.89 18.14
N GLU A 335 -6.17 15.74 18.07
CA GLU A 335 -7.12 16.83 17.78
C GLU A 335 -6.95 18.01 18.74
N ASN A 336 -6.78 17.74 20.04
CA ASN A 336 -6.58 18.79 21.04
C ASN A 336 -5.26 19.53 20.87
N ILE A 337 -4.16 18.82 20.58
CA ILE A 337 -2.84 19.45 20.36
C ILE A 337 -2.88 20.31 19.09
N VAL A 338 -3.39 19.75 17.99
CA VAL A 338 -3.52 20.45 16.70
C VAL A 338 -4.36 21.72 16.86
N LYS A 339 -5.50 21.63 17.55
CA LYS A 339 -6.36 22.78 17.82
C LYS A 339 -5.70 23.82 18.74
N THR A 340 -4.98 23.39 19.77
CA THR A 340 -4.28 24.30 20.71
C THR A 340 -3.22 25.13 19.98
N ASN A 341 -2.55 24.53 19.00
CA ASN A 341 -1.57 25.19 18.17
C ASN A 341 -2.15 25.88 16.94
N ASN A 342 -3.48 26.07 16.86
CA ASN A 342 -4.17 26.79 15.78
C ASN A 342 -3.98 26.20 14.37
N LEU A 343 -3.87 24.88 14.28
CA LEU A 343 -3.89 24.13 13.01
C LEU A 343 -5.15 23.27 12.92
N PHE A 344 -5.34 22.62 11.77
CA PHE A 344 -6.49 21.80 11.45
C PHE A 344 -6.05 20.43 10.92
N ILE A 345 -6.84 19.41 11.22
CA ILE A 345 -6.72 18.11 10.55
C ILE A 345 -7.52 18.18 9.26
N ARG A 346 -6.92 17.75 8.15
CA ARG A 346 -7.59 17.67 6.84
C ARG A 346 -8.83 16.74 6.97
N PRO A 347 -10.02 17.20 6.52
CA PRO A 347 -11.29 16.48 6.70
C PRO A 347 -11.42 15.20 5.86
#